data_AF-A0A0C9TTT0-F1
#
_entry.id   AF-A0A0C9TTT0-F1
#
_cell.length_a   1.000
_cell.length_b   1.000
_cell.length_c   1.000
_cell.angle_alpha   90.00
_cell.angle_beta   90.00
_cell.angle_gamma   90.00
#
_symmetry.space_group_name_H-M   'P 1'
#
loop_
_entity.id
_entity.type
_entity.pdbx_description
1 polymer ?
#
loop_
_entity_poly.entity_id
_entity_poly.type
_entity_poly.pdbx_seq_one_letter_code
_entity_poly.pdbx_strand_id
1 'polypeptide(L)'
;MRVGEWNLHGQVAGELCAVAQGHLASEYDLHALSSAKTKGEWIKVVKDKAEKLAKGFLFLQGENDSNGKTSNFAHPGLQAICIAAFYHSGSKSFHNHPKFKAALLYSAMLLVVKGYLDIYREHGYVPEHSQVPLIKNKKDYFIMKTELQRVLDHPYHGPKLDDMLEQWAEDGMTGFELDKGAGEDEECKIVLN
;
A
#
# COMPACT_ATOMS: atom_id res chain seq x y z
N MET A 1 -7.43 20.35 -13.86
CA MET A 1 -6.25 19.47 -13.69
C MET A 1 -5.30 19.75 -14.86
N ARG A 2 -4.04 20.11 -14.62
CA ARG A 2 -3.12 20.62 -15.67
C ARG A 2 -2.16 19.52 -16.13
N VAL A 3 -1.82 19.55 -17.42
CA VAL A 3 -0.96 18.57 -18.13
C VAL A 3 0.40 18.32 -17.45
N GLY A 4 0.89 19.25 -16.62
CA GLY A 4 2.12 19.09 -15.84
C GLY A 4 2.03 18.16 -14.62
N GLU A 5 0.84 17.85 -14.09
CA GLU A 5 0.68 16.88 -12.98
C GLU A 5 0.99 15.44 -13.44
N TRP A 6 0.65 15.10 -14.69
CA TRP A 6 0.84 13.74 -15.22
C TRP A 6 2.31 13.34 -15.44
N ASN A 7 3.19 14.29 -15.79
CA ASN A 7 4.60 13.98 -16.04
C ASN A 7 5.39 13.71 -14.74
N LEU A 8 5.05 14.39 -13.64
CA LEU A 8 5.58 14.05 -12.33
C LEU A 8 5.04 12.67 -11.89
N HIS A 9 3.74 12.43 -12.08
CA HIS A 9 3.12 11.13 -11.83
C HIS A 9 3.77 9.97 -12.61
N GLY A 10 4.21 10.17 -13.85
CA GLY A 10 4.82 9.10 -14.67
C GLY A 10 6.19 8.64 -14.19
N GLN A 11 7.09 9.57 -13.87
CA GLN A 11 8.43 9.23 -13.36
C GLN A 11 8.38 8.75 -11.90
N VAL A 12 7.57 9.38 -11.06
CA VAL A 12 7.28 8.92 -9.69
C VAL A 12 6.68 7.52 -9.73
N ALA A 13 5.73 7.24 -10.63
CA ALA A 13 5.10 5.94 -10.70
C ALA A 13 6.06 4.83 -11.14
N GLY A 14 7.02 5.09 -12.03
CA GLY A 14 8.00 4.09 -12.44
C GLY A 14 8.89 3.59 -11.29
N GLU A 15 9.51 4.50 -10.55
CA GLU A 15 10.35 4.18 -9.39
C GLU A 15 9.53 3.58 -8.24
N LEU A 16 8.36 4.16 -7.95
CA LEU A 16 7.42 3.66 -6.94
C LEU A 16 6.96 2.24 -7.25
N CYS A 17 6.72 1.90 -8.52
CA CYS A 17 6.27 0.57 -8.91
C CYS A 17 7.38 -0.48 -8.78
N ALA A 18 8.61 -0.16 -9.19
CA ALA A 18 9.73 -1.09 -9.07
C ALA A 18 10.00 -1.47 -7.60
N VAL A 19 9.99 -0.48 -6.70
CA VAL A 19 10.16 -0.72 -5.26
C VAL A 19 8.96 -1.45 -4.68
N ALA A 20 7.74 -1.00 -5.00
CA ALA A 20 6.54 -1.63 -4.48
C ALA A 20 6.40 -3.10 -4.89
N GLN A 21 6.82 -3.50 -6.09
CA GLN A 21 6.71 -4.89 -6.52
C GLN A 21 7.44 -5.87 -5.59
N GLY A 22 8.68 -5.54 -5.19
CA GLY A 22 9.49 -6.40 -4.33
C GLY A 22 8.94 -6.50 -2.90
N HIS A 23 8.57 -5.36 -2.33
CA HIS A 23 8.01 -5.29 -0.97
C HIS A 23 6.59 -5.87 -0.90
N LEU A 24 5.73 -5.58 -1.87
CA LEU A 24 4.32 -6.00 -1.82
C LEU A 24 4.17 -7.51 -1.80
N ALA A 25 5.05 -8.24 -2.50
CA ALA A 25 5.05 -9.70 -2.44
C ALA A 25 5.40 -10.23 -1.03
N SER A 26 6.37 -9.61 -0.35
CA SER A 26 6.86 -10.00 0.98
C SER A 26 5.88 -9.60 2.07
N GLU A 27 5.51 -8.33 2.08
CA GLU A 27 4.76 -7.73 3.17
C GLU A 27 3.28 -8.13 3.20
N TYR A 28 2.72 -8.51 2.06
CA TYR A 28 1.36 -9.05 1.97
C TYR A 28 1.36 -10.58 1.85
N ASP A 29 2.53 -11.21 1.95
CA ASP A 29 2.75 -12.65 1.81
C ASP A 29 2.03 -13.22 0.57
N LEU A 30 2.34 -12.61 -0.58
CA LEU A 30 1.90 -12.98 -1.92
C LEU A 30 2.99 -13.78 -2.67
N HIS A 31 3.81 -14.51 -1.91
CA HIS A 31 4.88 -15.35 -2.42
C HIS A 31 4.45 -16.81 -2.66
N ALA A 32 5.36 -17.60 -3.22
CA ALA A 32 5.20 -19.04 -3.31
C ALA A 32 5.29 -19.69 -1.93
N LEU A 33 4.17 -20.24 -1.46
CA LEU A 33 4.15 -21.13 -0.31
C LEU A 33 4.91 -22.42 -0.64
N SER A 34 5.85 -22.79 0.22
CA SER A 34 6.65 -24.01 0.10
C SER A 34 5.82 -25.30 0.15
N SER A 35 4.57 -25.22 0.62
CA SER A 35 3.63 -26.33 0.76
C SER A 35 2.82 -26.65 -0.51
N ALA A 36 2.80 -25.75 -1.51
CA ALA A 36 2.06 -25.98 -2.75
C ALA A 36 2.75 -27.03 -3.63
N LYS A 37 2.03 -28.10 -4.00
CA LYS A 37 2.59 -29.21 -4.79
C LYS A 37 2.62 -28.91 -6.29
N THR A 38 1.78 -27.98 -6.75
CA THR A 38 1.68 -27.61 -8.16
C THR A 38 1.63 -26.09 -8.34
N LYS A 39 2.08 -25.63 -9.53
CA LYS A 39 2.00 -24.22 -9.93
C LYS A 39 0.56 -23.68 -9.94
N GLY A 40 -0.42 -24.52 -10.30
CA GLY A 40 -1.83 -24.14 -10.35
C GLY A 40 -2.45 -23.88 -8.97
N GLU A 41 -2.15 -24.73 -7.99
CA GLU A 41 -2.59 -24.55 -6.60
C GLU A 41 -2.01 -23.27 -6.01
N TRP A 42 -0.72 -23.01 -6.26
CA TRP A 42 -0.07 -21.78 -5.81
C TRP A 42 -0.73 -20.53 -6.38
N ILE A 43 -0.94 -20.46 -7.71
CA ILE A 43 -1.60 -19.32 -8.37
C ILE A 43 -2.97 -19.07 -7.73
N LYS A 44 -3.73 -20.13 -7.45
CA LYS A 44 -5.04 -20.01 -6.82
C LYS A 44 -4.95 -19.38 -5.43
N VAL A 45 -4.04 -19.85 -4.58
CA VAL A 45 -3.86 -19.30 -3.22
C VAL A 45 -3.48 -17.82 -3.25
N VAL A 46 -2.54 -17.42 -4.11
CA VAL A 46 -2.14 -16.01 -4.23
C VAL A 46 -3.29 -15.14 -4.72
N LYS A 47 -4.07 -15.62 -5.70
CA LYS A 47 -5.27 -14.93 -6.17
C LYS A 47 -6.31 -14.76 -5.08
N ASP A 48 -6.60 -15.82 -4.33
CA ASP A 48 -7.59 -15.81 -3.25
C ASP A 48 -7.16 -14.83 -2.15
N LYS A 49 -5.86 -14.78 -1.83
CA LYS A 49 -5.29 -13.82 -0.87
C LYS A 49 -5.34 -12.38 -1.36
N ALA A 50 -4.97 -12.14 -2.62
CA ALA A 50 -5.06 -10.82 -3.24
C ALA A 50 -6.52 -10.33 -3.30
N GLU A 51 -7.48 -11.21 -3.58
CA GLU A 51 -8.91 -10.89 -3.52
C GLU A 51 -9.36 -10.59 -2.09
N LYS A 52 -8.94 -11.37 -1.08
CA LYS A 52 -9.22 -11.09 0.34
C LYS A 52 -8.70 -9.70 0.73
N LEU A 53 -7.46 -9.37 0.36
CA LEU A 53 -6.85 -8.06 0.62
C LEU A 53 -7.59 -6.92 -0.08
N ALA A 54 -7.95 -7.09 -1.35
CA ALA A 54 -8.64 -6.08 -2.13
C ALA A 54 -10.06 -5.84 -1.64
N LYS A 55 -10.76 -6.89 -1.19
CA LYS A 55 -12.12 -6.81 -0.68
C LYS A 55 -12.15 -5.98 0.60
N GLY A 56 -12.94 -4.92 0.62
CA GLY A 56 -13.05 -4.03 1.78
C GLY A 56 -11.78 -3.22 2.08
N PHE A 57 -10.82 -3.18 1.13
CA PHE A 57 -9.56 -2.45 1.28
C PHE A 57 -8.74 -2.85 2.51
N LEU A 58 -8.71 -4.15 2.85
CA LEU A 58 -7.94 -4.67 4.00
C LEU A 58 -6.45 -4.37 3.88
N PHE A 59 -5.92 -4.22 2.66
CA PHE A 59 -4.54 -3.79 2.45
C PHE A 59 -4.22 -2.38 2.96
N LEU A 60 -5.25 -1.59 3.34
CA LEU A 60 -5.08 -0.29 3.99
C LEU A 60 -5.15 -0.39 5.51
N GLN A 61 -5.51 -1.53 6.09
CA GLN A 61 -5.80 -1.62 7.52
C GLN A 61 -4.60 -2.23 8.26
N GLY A 62 -4.19 -1.58 9.35
CA GLY A 62 -3.32 -2.17 10.36
C GLY A 62 -4.13 -2.79 11.49
N GLU A 63 -3.42 -3.29 12.50
CA GLU A 63 -4.04 -3.86 13.70
C GLU A 63 -4.88 -2.82 14.47
N ASN A 64 -5.74 -3.34 15.34
CA ASN A 64 -6.48 -2.50 16.28
C ASN A 64 -5.52 -1.87 17.28
N ASP A 65 -5.74 -0.60 17.59
CA ASP A 65 -4.96 0.11 18.61
C ASP A 65 -5.36 -0.30 20.03
N SER A 66 -4.69 0.31 21.01
CA SER A 66 -4.98 0.12 22.44
C SER A 66 -6.41 0.47 22.85
N ASN A 67 -7.14 1.22 22.03
CA ASN A 67 -8.56 1.55 22.22
C ASN A 67 -9.50 0.58 21.47
N GLY A 68 -8.96 -0.49 20.87
CA GLY A 68 -9.71 -1.46 20.09
C GLY A 68 -10.17 -0.94 18.73
N LYS A 69 -9.64 0.19 18.25
CA LYS A 69 -10.03 0.81 16.98
C LYS A 69 -9.06 0.43 15.88
N THR A 70 -9.56 0.04 14.72
CA THR A 70 -8.74 -0.29 13.55
C THR A 70 -7.87 0.89 13.14
N SER A 71 -6.58 0.63 12.94
CA SER A 71 -5.64 1.62 12.47
C SER A 71 -5.76 1.76 10.94
N ASN A 72 -6.44 2.81 10.49
CA ASN A 72 -6.62 3.09 9.08
C ASN A 72 -5.29 3.54 8.43
N PHE A 73 -5.03 3.07 7.20
CA PHE A 73 -3.80 3.28 6.44
C PHE A 73 -2.52 2.79 7.13
N ALA A 74 -2.65 1.86 8.08
CA ALA A 74 -1.55 1.43 8.96
C ALA A 74 -1.06 0.00 8.70
N HIS A 75 -1.36 -0.58 7.52
CA HIS A 75 -0.86 -1.91 7.20
C HIS A 75 0.68 -1.89 7.17
N PRO A 76 1.40 -2.79 7.86
CA PRO A 76 2.87 -2.78 7.89
C PRO A 76 3.50 -2.82 6.49
N GLY A 77 2.91 -3.58 5.57
CA GLY A 77 3.36 -3.57 4.17
C GLY A 77 3.18 -2.25 3.43
N LEU A 78 2.18 -1.44 3.80
CA LEU A 78 2.04 -0.09 3.27
C LEU A 78 3.16 0.81 3.78
N GLN A 79 3.50 0.73 5.07
CA GLN A 79 4.65 1.43 5.67
C GLN A 79 5.95 1.06 4.97
N ALA A 80 6.24 -0.24 4.85
CA ALA A 80 7.48 -0.74 4.25
C ALA A 80 7.64 -0.26 2.79
N ILE A 81 6.57 -0.33 1.99
CA ILE A 81 6.57 0.17 0.61
C ILE A 81 6.84 1.68 0.58
N CYS A 82 6.22 2.44 1.47
CA CYS A 82 6.42 3.90 1.55
C CYS A 82 7.85 4.26 1.94
N ILE A 83 8.36 3.64 3.00
CA ILE A 83 9.74 3.85 3.46
C ILE A 83 10.72 3.50 2.34
N ALA A 84 10.56 2.33 1.73
CA ALA A 84 11.42 1.87 0.66
C ALA A 84 11.39 2.80 -0.57
N ALA A 85 10.20 3.28 -0.97
CA ALA A 85 10.05 4.03 -2.22
C ALA A 85 10.37 5.53 -2.06
N PHE A 86 10.15 6.10 -0.89
CA PHE A 86 10.29 7.54 -0.67
C PHE A 86 11.48 7.94 0.21
N TYR A 87 12.01 7.02 1.03
CA TYR A 87 13.00 7.34 2.04
C TYR A 87 14.29 6.50 1.96
N HIS A 88 14.28 5.34 1.28
CA HIS A 88 15.49 4.51 1.14
C HIS A 88 16.56 5.16 0.25
N SER A 89 17.83 4.97 0.62
CA SER A 89 18.97 5.84 0.31
C SER A 89 19.47 5.89 -1.15
N GLY A 90 18.81 5.21 -2.09
CA GLY A 90 19.17 5.22 -3.52
C GLY A 90 18.50 6.34 -4.32
N SER A 91 17.23 6.62 -4.05
CA SER A 91 16.41 7.63 -4.74
C SER A 91 16.09 8.79 -3.80
N LYS A 92 17.08 9.65 -3.52
CA LYS A 92 16.89 10.93 -2.78
C LYS A 92 15.93 11.91 -3.47
N SER A 93 15.26 11.50 -4.56
CA SER A 93 14.39 12.27 -5.44
C SER A 93 13.25 12.97 -4.67
N PHE A 94 12.74 12.38 -3.58
CA PHE A 94 11.59 12.92 -2.84
C PHE A 94 11.90 13.52 -1.47
N HIS A 95 13.09 13.25 -0.90
CA HIS A 95 13.58 13.81 0.36
C HIS A 95 13.42 15.34 0.43
N ASN A 96 13.65 16.03 -0.70
CA ASN A 96 13.70 17.50 -0.75
C ASN A 96 12.46 18.16 -1.37
N HIS A 97 11.37 17.42 -1.63
CA HIS A 97 10.24 17.99 -2.37
C HIS A 97 9.11 18.48 -1.44
N PRO A 98 8.98 19.80 -1.17
CA PRO A 98 8.02 20.34 -0.20
C PRO A 98 6.55 20.09 -0.56
N LYS A 99 6.23 19.80 -1.82
CA LYS A 99 4.86 19.43 -2.25
C LYS A 99 4.52 17.94 -2.06
N PHE A 100 5.48 17.13 -1.64
CA PHE A 100 5.25 15.71 -1.38
C PHE A 100 4.59 15.45 -0.02
N LYS A 101 4.48 16.50 0.81
CA LYS A 101 4.17 16.45 2.25
C LYS A 101 2.80 15.93 2.72
N ALA A 102 1.92 15.38 1.87
CA ALA A 102 0.74 14.63 2.33
C ALA A 102 -0.08 14.09 1.15
N ALA A 103 -0.78 14.98 0.43
CA ALA A 103 -1.85 14.60 -0.51
C ALA A 103 -1.38 13.75 -1.72
N LEU A 104 -0.18 14.03 -2.24
CA LEU A 104 0.38 13.32 -3.38
C LEU A 104 0.85 11.91 -2.98
N LEU A 105 1.40 11.77 -1.77
CA LEU A 105 1.87 10.52 -1.18
C LEU A 105 0.70 9.53 -1.05
N TYR A 106 -0.39 9.94 -0.42
CA TYR A 106 -1.57 9.09 -0.26
C TYR A 106 -2.14 8.58 -1.58
N SER A 107 -2.32 9.47 -2.56
CA SER A 107 -2.89 9.09 -3.86
C SER A 107 -1.99 8.13 -4.62
N ALA A 108 -0.67 8.36 -4.59
CA ALA A 108 0.31 7.51 -5.26
C ALA A 108 0.41 6.12 -4.60
N MET A 109 0.41 6.06 -3.26
CA MET A 109 0.39 4.82 -2.49
C MET A 109 -0.82 3.95 -2.83
N LEU A 110 -2.02 4.56 -2.77
CA LEU A 110 -3.27 3.89 -3.11
C LEU A 110 -3.25 3.33 -4.53
N LEU A 111 -2.71 4.09 -5.48
CA LEU A 111 -2.59 3.69 -6.88
C LEU A 111 -1.69 2.46 -7.04
N VAL A 112 -0.51 2.48 -6.44
CA VAL A 112 0.48 1.42 -6.66
C VAL A 112 0.10 0.13 -5.95
N VAL A 113 -0.29 0.20 -4.67
CA VAL A 113 -0.64 -1.03 -3.93
C VAL A 113 -1.88 -1.70 -4.54
N LYS A 114 -2.91 -0.91 -4.87
CA LYS A 114 -4.12 -1.46 -5.53
C LYS A 114 -3.83 -2.01 -6.93
N GLY A 115 -3.01 -1.31 -7.71
CA GLY A 115 -2.65 -1.75 -9.05
C GLY A 115 -1.95 -3.12 -9.05
N TYR A 116 -0.99 -3.31 -8.14
CA TYR A 116 -0.33 -4.61 -7.99
C TYR A 116 -1.27 -5.69 -7.44
N LEU A 117 -2.13 -5.37 -6.46
CA LEU A 117 -3.14 -6.32 -5.98
C LEU A 117 -4.08 -6.79 -7.09
N ASP A 118 -4.48 -5.89 -8.00
CA ASP A 118 -5.28 -6.27 -9.17
C ASP A 118 -4.53 -7.22 -10.12
N ILE A 119 -3.22 -7.04 -10.30
CA ILE A 119 -2.37 -7.96 -11.08
C ILE A 119 -2.28 -9.33 -10.40
N TYR A 120 -2.02 -9.37 -9.10
CA TYR A 120 -1.96 -10.63 -8.34
C TYR A 120 -3.31 -11.36 -8.34
N ARG A 121 -4.42 -10.63 -8.24
CA ARG A 121 -5.76 -11.20 -8.38
C ARG A 121 -6.01 -11.80 -9.76
N GLU A 122 -5.51 -11.16 -10.82
CA GLU A 122 -5.75 -11.62 -12.18
C GLU A 122 -4.84 -12.76 -12.60
N HIS A 123 -3.58 -12.76 -12.16
CA HIS A 123 -2.56 -13.67 -12.66
C HIS A 123 -1.96 -14.59 -11.57
N GLY A 124 -2.05 -14.22 -10.30
CA GLY A 124 -1.36 -14.89 -9.19
C GLY A 124 0.14 -14.57 -9.11
N TYR A 125 0.64 -13.71 -9.99
CA TYR A 125 2.02 -13.25 -10.07
C TYR A 125 2.09 -11.95 -10.88
N VAL A 126 3.24 -11.28 -10.89
CA VAL A 126 3.48 -10.12 -11.77
C VAL A 126 4.18 -10.58 -13.06
N PRO A 127 3.54 -10.51 -14.23
CA PRO A 127 4.21 -10.82 -15.51
C PRO A 127 5.37 -9.87 -15.81
N GLU A 128 6.44 -10.37 -16.43
CA GLU A 128 7.67 -9.63 -16.77
C GLU A 128 7.45 -8.37 -17.63
N HIS A 129 6.37 -8.32 -18.41
CA HIS A 129 6.02 -7.19 -19.28
C HIS A 129 4.84 -6.37 -18.76
N SER A 130 4.51 -6.50 -17.49
CA SER A 130 3.46 -5.66 -16.89
C SER A 130 3.94 -4.22 -16.88
N GLN A 131 3.23 -3.35 -17.58
CA GLN A 131 3.41 -1.90 -17.42
C GLN A 131 3.12 -1.51 -15.97
N VAL A 132 3.67 -0.36 -15.54
CA VAL A 132 3.33 0.34 -14.29
C VAL A 132 1.85 0.11 -13.96
N PRO A 133 1.52 -0.55 -12.83
CA PRO A 133 0.14 -0.95 -12.57
C PRO A 133 -0.75 0.27 -12.40
N LEU A 134 -1.46 0.63 -13.46
CA LEU A 134 -2.52 1.62 -13.39
C LEU A 134 -3.76 0.93 -12.79
N ILE A 135 -4.41 1.59 -11.83
CA ILE A 135 -5.71 1.14 -11.34
C ILE A 135 -6.63 0.94 -12.55
N LYS A 136 -7.04 -0.31 -12.78
CA LYS A 136 -7.90 -0.68 -13.92
C LYS A 136 -9.29 -0.05 -13.80
N ASN A 137 -9.71 0.28 -12.57
CA ASN A 137 -11.03 0.78 -12.25
C ASN A 137 -11.02 2.16 -11.59
N LYS A 138 -11.37 3.22 -12.34
CA LYS A 138 -11.51 4.58 -11.80
C LYS A 138 -12.45 4.66 -10.58
N LYS A 139 -13.46 3.80 -10.51
CA LYS A 139 -14.40 3.74 -9.38
C LYS A 139 -13.68 3.37 -8.08
N ASP A 140 -12.79 2.38 -8.10
CA ASP A 140 -12.04 1.95 -6.93
C ASP A 140 -11.15 3.10 -6.42
N TYR A 141 -10.50 3.82 -7.33
CA TYR A 141 -9.71 5.01 -6.98
C TYR A 141 -10.56 6.09 -6.28
N PHE A 142 -11.74 6.40 -6.83
CA PHE A 142 -12.64 7.38 -6.20
C PHE A 142 -13.14 6.91 -4.83
N ILE A 143 -13.45 5.62 -4.67
CA ILE A 143 -13.85 5.06 -3.39
C ILE A 143 -12.71 5.20 -2.38
N MET A 144 -11.50 4.73 -2.70
CA MET A 144 -10.34 4.84 -1.80
C MET A 144 -10.01 6.29 -1.44
N LYS A 145 -10.09 7.20 -2.41
CA LYS A 145 -9.89 8.64 -2.16
C LYS A 145 -10.97 9.20 -1.22
N THR A 146 -12.21 8.75 -1.36
CA THR A 146 -13.32 9.17 -0.48
C THR A 146 -13.13 8.65 0.94
N GLU A 147 -12.73 7.38 1.10
CA GLU A 147 -12.45 6.81 2.42
C GLU A 147 -11.25 7.48 3.09
N LEU A 148 -10.18 7.79 2.33
CA LEU A 148 -9.07 8.59 2.83
C LEU A 148 -9.55 9.95 3.36
N GLN A 149 -10.38 10.66 2.59
CA GLN A 149 -10.88 11.96 3.03
C GLN A 149 -11.72 11.84 4.31
N ARG A 150 -12.56 10.80 4.42
CA ARG A 150 -13.32 10.53 5.65
C ARG A 150 -12.43 10.28 6.86
N VAL A 151 -11.33 9.54 6.67
CA VAL A 151 -10.35 9.30 7.74
C VAL A 151 -9.70 10.61 8.18
N LEU A 152 -9.27 11.44 7.23
CA LEU A 152 -8.66 12.75 7.51
C LEU A 152 -9.63 13.71 8.21
N ASP A 153 -10.91 13.69 7.83
CA ASP A 153 -11.95 14.54 8.44
C ASP A 153 -12.39 14.03 9.83
N HIS A 154 -12.01 12.81 10.22
CA HIS A 154 -12.43 12.22 11.48
C HIS A 154 -11.57 12.71 12.64
N PRO A 155 -12.16 13.23 13.74
CA PRO A 155 -11.42 13.89 14.82
C PRO A 155 -10.44 12.97 15.58
N TYR A 156 -10.67 11.65 15.54
CA TYR A 156 -9.76 10.67 16.12
C TYR A 156 -8.77 10.09 15.10
N HIS A 157 -9.21 9.81 13.86
CA HIS A 157 -8.40 9.05 12.91
C HIS A 157 -7.52 9.94 12.05
N GLY A 158 -7.93 11.18 11.80
CA GLY A 158 -7.15 12.15 11.05
C GLY A 158 -5.81 12.46 11.72
N PRO A 159 -5.81 12.96 12.98
CA PRO A 159 -4.57 13.24 13.70
C PRO A 159 -3.66 12.01 13.82
N LYS A 160 -4.24 10.84 14.10
CA LYS A 160 -3.48 9.58 14.20
C LYS A 160 -2.80 9.19 12.88
N LEU A 161 -3.47 9.40 11.74
CA LEU A 161 -2.89 9.14 10.42
C LEU A 161 -1.74 10.10 10.14
N ASP A 162 -1.87 11.38 10.49
CA ASP A 162 -0.81 12.36 10.32
C ASP A 162 0.41 12.02 11.20
N ASP A 163 0.21 11.72 12.49
CA ASP A 163 1.27 11.32 13.42
C ASP A 163 2.03 10.08 12.92
N MET A 164 1.29 9.08 12.42
CA MET A 164 1.88 7.85 11.88
C MET A 164 2.76 8.12 10.66
N LEU A 165 2.37 9.02 9.77
CA LEU A 165 3.18 9.35 8.59
C LEU A 165 4.40 10.19 8.93
N GLU A 166 4.30 11.04 9.94
CA GLU A 166 5.47 11.73 10.48
C GLU A 166 6.46 10.70 11.02
N GLN A 167 5.99 9.71 11.80
CA GLN A 167 6.84 8.62 12.27
C GLN A 167 7.46 7.80 11.13
N TRP A 168 6.70 7.44 10.09
CA TRP A 168 7.26 6.72 8.94
C TRP A 168 8.33 7.51 8.22
N ALA A 169 8.17 8.83 8.14
CA ALA A 169 9.18 9.70 7.57
C ALA A 169 10.44 9.70 8.44
N GLU A 170 10.31 9.82 9.75
CA GLU A 170 11.43 9.74 10.69
C GLU A 170 12.17 8.40 10.59
N ASP A 171 11.44 7.28 10.70
CA ASP A 171 11.96 5.92 10.58
C ASP A 171 12.74 5.72 9.28
N GLY A 172 12.16 6.17 8.17
CA GLY A 172 12.79 6.09 6.86
C GLY A 172 14.05 6.96 6.75
N MET A 173 14.08 8.10 7.43
CA MET A 173 15.24 9.02 7.45
C MET A 173 16.38 8.53 8.34
N THR A 174 16.09 7.81 9.42
CA THR A 174 17.12 7.31 10.36
C THR A 174 17.65 5.92 10.03
N GLY A 175 17.04 5.23 9.05
CA GLY A 175 17.40 3.88 8.65
C GLY A 175 16.49 2.86 9.32
N PHE A 176 15.40 2.49 8.63
CA PHE A 176 14.44 1.51 9.11
C PHE A 176 14.95 0.07 8.93
N GLU A 177 14.91 -0.73 10.00
CA GLU A 177 15.08 -2.19 9.99
C GLU A 177 13.72 -2.85 10.25
N LEU A 178 13.25 -3.70 9.31
CA LEU A 178 11.95 -4.39 9.40
C LEU A 178 11.99 -5.50 10.47
N ASP A 179 11.21 -5.35 11.55
CA ASP A 179 10.95 -6.43 12.50
C ASP A 179 9.69 -7.22 12.11
N LYS A 180 9.79 -8.55 12.07
CA LYS A 180 8.76 -9.47 11.54
C LYS A 180 7.89 -10.03 12.66
N GLY A 181 6.63 -9.61 12.73
CA GLY A 181 5.61 -10.22 13.59
C GLY A 181 4.31 -10.45 12.83
N ALA A 182 3.83 -11.69 12.81
CA ALA A 182 2.62 -12.13 12.11
C ALA A 182 1.51 -12.53 13.10
N GLY A 183 0.25 -12.31 12.71
CA GLY A 183 -0.93 -12.86 13.40
C GLY A 183 -2.16 -12.84 12.49
N GLU A 184 -2.69 -14.02 12.18
CA GLU A 184 -3.86 -14.24 11.33
C GLU A 184 -5.19 -14.22 12.12
N ASP A 185 -6.24 -13.88 11.36
CA ASP A 185 -7.67 -14.13 11.53
C ASP A 185 -8.49 -13.33 12.56
N GLU A 186 -9.31 -12.40 12.03
CA GLU A 186 -10.76 -12.36 12.30
C GLU A 186 -11.50 -11.63 11.16
N GLU A 187 -12.68 -12.13 10.81
CA GLU A 187 -13.57 -11.58 9.79
C GLU A 187 -14.24 -10.30 10.33
N CYS A 188 -13.88 -9.11 9.85
CA CYS A 188 -14.56 -7.87 10.26
C CYS A 188 -14.63 -6.78 9.18
N LYS A 189 -15.73 -6.01 9.26
CA LYS A 189 -16.10 -4.90 8.37
C LYS A 189 -15.40 -3.61 8.81
N ILE A 190 -15.27 -2.62 7.91
CA ILE A 190 -14.85 -1.24 8.25
C ILE A 190 -15.80 -0.71 9.34
N VAL A 191 -15.27 -0.41 10.53
CA VAL A 191 -16.02 0.14 11.66
C VAL A 191 -15.66 1.63 11.83
N LEU A 192 -16.69 2.48 11.84
CA LEU A 192 -16.57 3.95 11.96
C LEU A 192 -16.83 4.44 13.40
N ASN A 193 -16.61 3.59 14.41
CA ASN A 193 -16.96 3.88 15.81
C ASN A 193 -15.80 4.54 16.58
#